data_AF-A0A6G0UMJ2-F1
#
_entry.id   AF-A0A6G0UMJ2-F1
#
_cell.length_a   1.000
_cell.length_b   1.000
_cell.length_c   1.000
_cell.angle_alpha   90.00
_cell.angle_beta   90.00
_cell.angle_gamma   90.00
#
_symmetry.space_group_name_H-M   'P 1'
#
loop_
_entity.id
_entity.type
_entity.pdbx_description
1 polymer ?
#
loop_
_entity_poly.entity_id
_entity_poly.type
_entity_poly.pdbx_seq_one_letter_code
_entity_poly.pdbx_strand_id
1 'polypeptide(L)'
;MKTRKSVNKFSETVVFSELVDRLECESRELSVEKDPSSSVYQDLPPPIPTFKKPKMGICMSKNVVDVHYGHTATVMTTTSPKFLKKRESDMNILVSSDPMVFDSDESKFEREKVMVVICPNVDPSENSKIILIDVDYYSKSYSNVISELTIPTTDDEMMFGGWIRSASKLDDINILVRSQLVVPCFHSSRVYIIGIDNHALKIAKCIEGNEAFDKNLQCPLNACSWPSKGGPTVISMCGDRLKRARGDLCVLHFEYKRIVSRTDRDHAVFGGFLSLQPSQKIMVTAEFGDPGKLMTAFLEEDSGKSDDLQQHSYGHSLNIWDEKLKLKQTIRLEDEGALGLSCVRFLHNTECNHGYTCSPFGNCVFHIHKKSVNDEYVADKVIQYPHAKVEGWIKSEMPAMPLDMVISMDDRFLFISCYLHGFIDQYNISDPFRITPCSRLFIGGGIHRSLGVKLQRINTIDFEPTRRFLRNVEFEGGPARLQLSLDGRRLYVTNSFYTPWDTTLFPKLKM
;
A
#
# COMPACT_ATOMS: atom_id res chain seq x y z
N MET A 1 -21.79 -10.55 -45.35
CA MET A 1 -20.83 -10.77 -44.24
C MET A 1 -20.80 -9.52 -43.38
N LYS A 2 -21.36 -9.58 -42.16
CA LYS A 2 -21.32 -8.49 -41.18
C LYS A 2 -20.04 -8.64 -40.34
N THR A 3 -19.13 -7.69 -40.43
CA THR A 3 -17.93 -7.58 -39.59
C THR A 3 -18.35 -7.13 -38.19
N ARG A 4 -18.25 -8.04 -37.20
CA ARG A 4 -18.34 -7.72 -35.78
C ARG A 4 -17.07 -6.94 -35.40
N LYS A 5 -17.22 -5.68 -35.00
CA LYS A 5 -16.20 -4.95 -34.24
C LYS A 5 -16.08 -5.61 -32.87
N SER A 6 -14.91 -6.17 -32.56
CA SER A 6 -14.56 -6.59 -31.21
C SER A 6 -14.32 -5.34 -30.36
N VAL A 7 -15.14 -5.15 -29.34
CA VAL A 7 -14.91 -4.17 -28.29
C VAL A 7 -14.00 -4.86 -27.27
N ASN A 8 -12.70 -4.54 -27.30
CA ASN A 8 -11.75 -5.04 -26.31
C ASN A 8 -11.99 -4.27 -25.00
N LYS A 9 -12.42 -4.99 -23.97
CA LYS A 9 -12.52 -4.50 -22.59
C LYS A 9 -11.11 -4.49 -22.00
N PHE A 10 -10.71 -3.42 -21.33
CA PHE A 10 -9.42 -3.30 -20.63
C PHE A 10 -9.68 -3.03 -19.14
N SER A 11 -8.65 -3.23 -18.30
CA SER A 11 -8.68 -3.03 -16.84
C SER A 11 -9.37 -1.72 -16.42
N GLU A 12 -10.37 -1.85 -15.55
CA GLU A 12 -11.09 -0.71 -14.98
C GLU A 12 -10.26 -0.10 -13.85
N THR A 13 -9.77 1.12 -14.05
CA THR A 13 -9.32 1.93 -12.92
C THR A 13 -10.55 2.57 -12.30
N VAL A 14 -10.81 2.26 -11.03
CA VAL A 14 -11.99 2.80 -10.34
C VAL A 14 -11.59 4.12 -9.68
N VAL A 15 -12.16 5.20 -10.21
CA VAL A 15 -12.09 6.52 -9.60
C VAL A 15 -13.23 6.62 -8.59
N PHE A 16 -12.93 6.55 -7.30
CA PHE A 16 -13.88 6.93 -6.26
C PHE A 16 -13.65 8.40 -5.91
N SER A 17 -14.35 9.30 -6.59
CA SER A 17 -14.29 10.75 -6.28
C SER A 17 -15.24 11.18 -5.17
N GLU A 18 -16.23 10.36 -4.81
CA GLU A 18 -17.42 10.77 -4.04
C GLU A 18 -17.52 10.13 -2.63
N LEU A 19 -16.48 9.42 -2.18
CA LEU A 19 -16.60 8.64 -0.94
C LEU A 19 -16.24 9.38 0.34
N VAL A 20 -15.48 10.48 0.28
CA VAL A 20 -15.10 11.20 1.52
C VAL A 20 -16.23 12.08 2.04
N ASP A 21 -17.02 12.70 1.17
CA ASP A 21 -18.18 13.52 1.62
C ASP A 21 -19.32 12.68 2.22
N ARG A 22 -19.43 11.39 1.85
CA ARG A 22 -20.42 10.48 2.46
C ARG A 22 -19.97 9.83 3.76
N LEU A 23 -18.68 9.86 4.08
CA LEU A 23 -18.16 9.39 5.37
C LEU A 23 -18.26 10.46 6.47
N GLU A 24 -18.55 11.72 6.12
CA GLU A 24 -18.84 12.79 7.08
C GLU A 24 -20.35 12.96 7.39
N CYS A 25 -21.23 12.20 6.74
CA CYS A 25 -22.68 12.38 6.83
C CYS A 25 -23.43 11.17 7.46
N GLU A 26 -22.93 10.64 8.58
CA GLU A 26 -23.75 9.87 9.55
C GLU A 26 -23.63 10.45 10.97
N SER A 27 -23.71 11.77 11.06
CA SER A 27 -24.07 12.47 12.31
C SER A 27 -25.30 13.33 12.06
N ARG A 28 -26.41 12.71 11.60
CA ARG A 28 -27.70 13.39 11.59
C ARG A 28 -28.43 13.12 12.89
N GLU A 29 -28.58 14.22 13.63
CA GLU A 29 -29.42 14.40 14.81
C GLU A 29 -30.77 13.68 14.65
N LEU A 30 -31.03 12.76 15.58
CA LEU A 30 -32.39 12.26 15.82
C LEU A 30 -33.20 13.41 16.43
N SER A 31 -33.90 14.14 15.57
CA SER A 31 -34.98 15.04 15.97
C SER A 31 -36.11 14.22 16.59
N VAL A 32 -36.22 14.30 17.92
CA VAL A 32 -37.33 13.72 18.68
C VAL A 32 -38.57 14.57 18.43
N GLU A 33 -39.52 14.03 17.67
CA GLU A 33 -40.90 14.51 17.68
C GLU A 33 -41.50 14.32 19.09
N LYS A 34 -41.94 15.41 19.70
CA LYS A 34 -42.91 15.41 20.79
C LYS A 34 -43.86 16.57 20.66
N ASP A 35 -45.12 16.26 20.42
CA ASP A 35 -46.23 16.71 21.28
C ASP A 35 -47.46 15.83 20.98
N PRO A 36 -48.38 15.57 21.94
CA PRO A 36 -49.07 16.65 22.64
C PRO A 36 -49.44 16.41 24.13
N SER A 37 -49.73 17.53 24.81
CA SER A 37 -50.85 17.77 25.75
C SER A 37 -50.53 18.21 27.20
N SER A 38 -50.96 19.46 27.46
CA SER A 38 -51.59 20.04 28.67
C SER A 38 -50.93 19.99 30.07
N SER A 39 -50.45 21.18 30.47
CA SER A 39 -50.70 21.92 31.74
C SER A 39 -50.80 21.19 33.09
N VAL A 40 -49.97 21.57 34.07
CA VAL A 40 -50.26 22.47 35.23
C VAL A 40 -49.00 22.57 36.14
N TYR A 41 -48.74 23.76 36.70
CA TYR A 41 -47.63 24.16 37.59
C TYR A 41 -47.68 23.57 39.01
N GLN A 42 -46.51 23.32 39.65
CA GLN A 42 -46.07 23.95 40.93
C GLN A 42 -44.72 23.39 41.50
N ASP A 43 -43.78 24.32 41.74
CA ASP A 43 -42.79 24.53 42.83
C ASP A 43 -41.70 23.50 43.26
N LEU A 44 -40.44 24.01 43.28
CA LEU A 44 -39.11 23.49 43.71
C LEU A 44 -38.83 23.75 45.24
N PRO A 45 -37.73 23.29 45.94
CA PRO A 45 -36.32 23.12 45.50
C PRO A 45 -35.49 21.97 46.23
N PRO A 46 -34.13 21.93 46.34
CA PRO A 46 -33.21 21.13 45.50
C PRO A 46 -32.22 20.20 46.34
N PRO A 47 -31.00 19.76 45.87
CA PRO A 47 -30.67 18.33 45.65
C PRO A 47 -29.54 17.73 46.55
N ILE A 48 -29.33 16.40 46.48
CA ILE A 48 -28.33 15.61 47.25
C ILE A 48 -27.29 14.94 46.32
N PRO A 49 -25.97 14.84 46.67
CA PRO A 49 -24.90 14.30 45.83
C PRO A 49 -24.47 12.84 46.16
N THR A 50 -23.79 12.15 45.22
CA THR A 50 -23.23 10.79 45.42
C THR A 50 -21.74 10.62 45.03
N PHE A 51 -20.95 10.24 46.04
CA PHE A 51 -19.79 9.31 46.22
C PHE A 51 -18.72 8.97 45.15
N LYS A 52 -17.47 8.81 45.65
CA LYS A 52 -16.34 8.08 45.00
C LYS A 52 -15.34 7.41 45.98
N LYS A 53 -14.81 6.23 45.55
CA LYS A 53 -13.58 5.45 45.92
C LYS A 53 -13.67 4.51 47.16
N PRO A 54 -12.88 3.39 47.31
CA PRO A 54 -11.52 3.09 46.76
C PRO A 54 -11.08 1.59 46.51
N LYS A 55 -9.79 1.42 46.08
CA LYS A 55 -8.75 0.40 46.44
C LYS A 55 -8.55 -0.97 45.70
N MET A 56 -7.28 -1.42 45.77
CA MET A 56 -6.47 -2.35 44.94
C MET A 56 -6.68 -3.87 45.15
N GLY A 57 -6.25 -4.67 44.15
CA GLY A 57 -5.38 -5.85 44.37
C GLY A 57 -5.81 -7.20 43.74
N ILE A 58 -4.84 -7.84 43.04
CA ILE A 58 -4.61 -9.29 42.76
C ILE A 58 -4.55 -9.69 41.27
N CYS A 59 -3.49 -10.43 40.96
CA CYS A 59 -3.09 -11.04 39.69
C CYS A 59 -3.54 -12.51 39.64
N MET A 60 -4.14 -12.96 38.53
CA MET A 60 -4.14 -14.36 38.04
C MET A 60 -4.30 -14.36 36.52
N SER A 61 -3.53 -15.20 35.82
CA SER A 61 -3.45 -15.39 34.35
C SER A 61 -4.50 -16.35 33.77
N LYS A 62 -5.04 -16.03 32.58
CA LYS A 62 -5.67 -16.86 31.50
C LYS A 62 -7.08 -16.38 31.11
N ASN A 63 -7.20 -15.73 29.94
CA ASN A 63 -7.95 -16.13 28.75
C ASN A 63 -7.93 -15.00 27.70
N VAL A 64 -7.70 -15.43 26.45
CA VAL A 64 -7.81 -14.68 25.19
C VAL A 64 -9.29 -14.40 24.90
N VAL A 65 -9.67 -13.18 24.50
CA VAL A 65 -10.98 -12.91 23.87
C VAL A 65 -10.84 -11.94 22.70
N ASP A 66 -11.44 -12.38 21.60
CA ASP A 66 -11.77 -11.75 20.33
C ASP A 66 -12.44 -10.37 20.45
N VAL A 67 -12.28 -9.56 19.40
CA VAL A 67 -12.91 -8.24 19.26
C VAL A 67 -14.25 -8.40 18.53
N HIS A 68 -15.38 -8.08 19.17
CA HIS A 68 -16.65 -7.67 18.54
C HIS A 68 -17.30 -6.48 19.26
N TYR A 69 -17.88 -5.59 18.46
CA TYR A 69 -18.57 -4.37 18.88
C TYR A 69 -19.97 -4.66 19.43
N GLY A 70 -20.23 -4.23 20.67
CA GLY A 70 -21.54 -3.80 21.20
C GLY A 70 -22.53 -4.85 21.74
N HIS A 71 -22.42 -5.25 23.02
CA HIS A 71 -23.32 -4.83 24.13
C HIS A 71 -23.12 -5.68 25.42
N THR A 72 -23.04 -4.95 26.55
CA THR A 72 -23.08 -5.33 27.99
C THR A 72 -22.87 -6.80 28.41
N ALA A 73 -21.70 -7.12 28.99
CA ALA A 73 -21.56 -7.92 30.23
C ALA A 73 -20.10 -7.98 30.72
N THR A 74 -19.96 -7.95 32.05
CA THR A 74 -18.73 -7.88 32.86
C THR A 74 -17.97 -9.21 32.91
N VAL A 75 -16.68 -9.28 32.54
CA VAL A 75 -15.73 -10.32 33.01
C VAL A 75 -14.30 -9.77 33.12
N MET A 76 -13.62 -10.22 34.19
CA MET A 76 -12.24 -9.92 34.57
C MET A 76 -11.17 -10.51 33.62
N THR A 77 -10.01 -9.87 33.69
CA THR A 77 -8.77 -9.97 32.91
C THR A 77 -7.97 -11.27 32.98
N THR A 78 -7.20 -11.59 31.92
CA THR A 78 -5.70 -11.61 31.85
C THR A 78 -5.26 -12.44 30.62
N THR A 79 -4.43 -12.01 29.68
CA THR A 79 -3.11 -11.38 29.76
C THR A 79 -2.88 -10.54 28.49
N SER A 80 -2.47 -9.28 28.68
CA SER A 80 -2.28 -8.26 27.65
C SER A 80 -0.93 -8.39 26.90
N PRO A 81 -0.85 -8.00 25.61
CA PRO A 81 0.41 -7.64 24.95
C PRO A 81 1.09 -6.53 25.75
N LYS A 82 2.42 -6.54 25.83
CA LYS A 82 3.17 -5.44 26.45
C LYS A 82 2.98 -4.18 25.61
N PHE A 83 2.06 -3.31 26.03
CA PHE A 83 2.08 -1.91 25.63
C PHE A 83 3.35 -1.28 26.21
N LEU A 84 4.15 -0.66 25.33
CA LEU A 84 5.23 0.23 25.74
C LEU A 84 4.68 1.22 26.77
N LYS A 85 5.34 1.31 27.92
CA LYS A 85 4.88 2.22 28.97
C LYS A 85 5.03 3.64 28.45
N LYS A 86 4.06 4.51 28.73
CA LYS A 86 4.08 5.95 28.42
C LYS A 86 5.35 6.71 28.91
N ARG A 87 6.21 6.07 29.71
CA ARG A 87 7.51 6.60 30.16
C ARG A 87 8.71 6.15 29.31
N GLU A 88 8.51 5.30 28.32
CA GLU A 88 9.51 4.89 27.32
C GLU A 88 9.30 5.61 25.98
N SER A 89 8.16 6.31 25.81
CA SER A 89 7.83 7.17 24.66
C SER A 89 8.20 8.65 24.87
N ASP A 90 8.72 9.01 26.05
CA ASP A 90 9.08 10.38 26.39
C ASP A 90 10.50 10.68 25.91
N MET A 91 10.68 10.98 24.62
CA MET A 91 11.73 11.82 24.03
C MET A 91 11.60 11.72 22.51
N ASN A 92 10.88 12.68 21.90
CA ASN A 92 10.83 13.06 20.46
C ASN A 92 9.40 13.29 19.94
N ILE A 93 8.55 13.97 20.71
CA ILE A 93 7.47 14.75 20.12
C ILE A 93 7.87 16.21 20.29
N LEU A 94 8.43 16.79 19.22
CA LEU A 94 8.34 18.24 19.06
C LEU A 94 6.86 18.55 18.93
N VAL A 95 6.27 19.08 20.00
CA VAL A 95 4.98 19.74 19.92
C VAL A 95 5.21 20.96 19.02
N SER A 96 4.92 20.81 17.72
CA SER A 96 4.69 21.94 16.84
C SER A 96 3.67 22.84 17.54
N SER A 97 4.07 24.06 17.87
CA SER A 97 3.25 25.05 18.58
C SER A 97 2.10 25.60 17.74
N ASP A 98 1.93 25.12 16.51
CA ASP A 98 0.70 25.35 15.75
C ASP A 98 -0.21 24.12 15.85
N PRO A 99 -1.46 24.26 16.36
CA PRO A 99 -2.49 23.31 15.98
C PRO A 99 -2.53 23.39 14.46
N MET A 100 -2.18 22.28 13.78
CA MET A 100 -2.34 22.19 12.33
C MET A 100 -3.77 22.58 12.00
N VAL A 101 -3.92 23.84 11.58
CA VAL A 101 -5.13 24.36 10.99
C VAL A 101 -5.29 23.52 9.73
N PHE A 102 -6.42 22.84 9.67
CA PHE A 102 -6.86 22.14 8.47
C PHE A 102 -6.85 23.15 7.33
N ASP A 103 -5.86 23.07 6.45
CA ASP A 103 -6.05 23.53 5.09
C ASP A 103 -6.36 22.34 4.23
N SER A 104 -7.64 21.97 4.26
CA SER A 104 -8.34 21.47 3.07
C SER A 104 -8.71 22.62 2.13
N ASP A 105 -8.00 23.75 2.21
CA ASP A 105 -8.21 24.85 1.29
C ASP A 105 -7.67 24.41 -0.06
N GLU A 106 -8.58 24.24 -1.02
CA GLU A 106 -8.22 24.02 -2.43
C GLU A 106 -7.34 25.15 -2.98
N SER A 107 -7.18 26.28 -2.25
CA SER A 107 -6.16 27.29 -2.50
C SER A 107 -4.71 26.79 -2.35
N LYS A 108 -4.47 25.73 -1.58
CA LYS A 108 -3.14 25.15 -1.34
C LYS A 108 -2.80 23.96 -2.23
N PHE A 109 -3.80 23.22 -2.72
CA PHE A 109 -3.59 22.05 -3.57
C PHE A 109 -4.46 22.12 -4.82
N GLU A 110 -3.82 22.20 -5.99
CA GLU A 110 -4.55 22.03 -7.24
C GLU A 110 -4.99 20.56 -7.36
N ARG A 111 -6.31 20.36 -7.55
CA ARG A 111 -6.90 19.04 -7.77
C ARG A 111 -6.26 18.36 -8.97
N GLU A 112 -5.96 17.07 -8.82
CA GLU A 112 -5.43 16.27 -9.92
C GLU A 112 -6.40 16.21 -11.11
N LYS A 113 -5.90 16.47 -12.31
CA LYS A 113 -6.69 16.47 -13.55
C LYS A 113 -6.47 15.21 -14.39
N VAL A 114 -5.31 14.58 -14.23
CA VAL A 114 -4.92 13.39 -15.01
C VAL A 114 -4.27 12.37 -14.10
N MET A 115 -4.59 11.10 -14.33
CA MET A 115 -3.98 9.95 -13.67
C MET A 115 -3.26 9.09 -14.71
N VAL A 116 -2.03 8.70 -14.40
CA VAL A 116 -1.26 7.73 -15.19
C VAL A 116 -1.47 6.35 -14.61
N VAL A 117 -1.88 5.38 -15.43
CA VAL A 117 -2.08 4.00 -14.99
C VAL A 117 -1.23 3.07 -15.84
N ILE A 118 -0.50 2.19 -15.17
CA ILE A 118 0.28 1.12 -15.79
C ILE A 118 -0.62 -0.11 -15.88
N CYS A 119 -0.78 -0.64 -17.09
CA CYS A 119 -1.64 -1.76 -17.41
C CYS A 119 -0.77 -2.90 -17.97
N PRO A 120 -0.20 -3.77 -17.12
CA PRO A 120 0.47 -4.98 -17.59
C PRO A 120 -0.56 -5.89 -18.30
N ASN A 121 -0.13 -6.62 -19.32
CA ASN A 121 -1.01 -7.58 -20.00
C ASN A 121 -0.90 -8.95 -19.33
N VAL A 122 -2.04 -9.59 -19.08
CA VAL A 122 -2.10 -10.94 -18.51
C VAL A 122 -1.56 -11.98 -19.48
N ASP A 123 -1.75 -11.75 -20.79
CA ASP A 123 -1.15 -12.59 -21.82
C ASP A 123 0.29 -12.13 -22.11
N PRO A 124 1.30 -12.96 -21.83
CA PRO A 124 2.70 -12.61 -22.05
C PRO A 124 3.05 -12.46 -23.54
N SER A 125 2.17 -12.89 -24.45
CA SER A 125 2.32 -12.69 -25.90
C SER A 125 1.77 -11.36 -26.41
N GLU A 126 1.01 -10.65 -25.57
CA GLU A 126 0.40 -9.37 -25.92
C GLU A 126 1.16 -8.21 -25.26
N ASN A 127 1.02 -7.03 -25.86
CA ASN A 127 1.71 -5.84 -25.39
C ASN A 127 1.01 -5.24 -24.16
N SER A 128 1.82 -4.83 -23.19
CA SER A 128 1.37 -4.04 -22.06
C SER A 128 1.17 -2.57 -22.45
N LYS A 129 0.40 -1.82 -21.65
CA LYS A 129 0.01 -0.45 -21.96
C LYS A 129 0.22 0.49 -20.79
N ILE A 130 0.35 1.77 -21.10
CA ILE A 130 0.26 2.87 -20.14
C ILE A 130 -0.84 3.80 -20.64
N ILE A 131 -1.77 4.15 -19.78
CA ILE A 131 -2.92 5.00 -20.13
C ILE A 131 -2.92 6.27 -19.29
N LEU A 132 -3.45 7.34 -19.88
CA LEU A 132 -3.85 8.55 -19.16
C LEU A 132 -5.36 8.57 -19.03
N ILE A 133 -5.83 8.73 -17.80
CA ILE A 133 -7.25 8.87 -17.47
C ILE A 133 -7.49 10.31 -17.05
N ASP A 134 -8.51 10.93 -17.62
CA ASP A 134 -9.00 12.23 -17.19
C ASP A 134 -9.80 12.07 -15.89
N VAL A 135 -9.33 12.73 -14.84
CA VAL A 135 -9.93 12.73 -13.51
C VAL A 135 -10.40 14.13 -13.10
N ASP A 136 -10.36 15.09 -14.02
CA ASP A 136 -10.97 16.40 -13.83
C ASP A 136 -12.49 16.30 -13.91
N TYR A 137 -13.15 16.55 -12.78
CA TYR A 137 -14.60 16.46 -12.65
C TYR A 137 -15.35 17.40 -13.59
N TYR A 138 -14.76 18.54 -13.95
CA TYR A 138 -15.38 19.52 -14.84
C TYR A 138 -15.14 19.22 -16.32
N SER A 139 -14.27 18.24 -16.61
CA SER A 139 -13.96 17.86 -17.98
C SER A 139 -15.07 17.02 -18.60
N LYS A 140 -15.33 17.24 -19.89
CA LYS A 140 -16.28 16.43 -20.68
C LYS A 140 -15.81 14.97 -20.82
N SER A 141 -14.51 14.73 -20.70
CA SER A 141 -13.91 13.40 -20.77
C SER A 141 -13.68 12.76 -19.40
N TYR A 142 -14.27 13.30 -18.32
CA TYR A 142 -14.14 12.74 -16.97
C TYR A 142 -14.34 11.22 -16.94
N SER A 143 -13.42 10.51 -16.28
CA SER A 143 -13.39 9.06 -16.14
C SER A 143 -13.29 8.31 -17.48
N ASN A 144 -12.66 8.91 -18.49
CA ASN A 144 -12.30 8.25 -19.75
C ASN A 144 -10.79 8.27 -19.99
N VAL A 145 -10.33 7.31 -20.79
CA VAL A 145 -8.96 7.26 -21.29
C VAL A 145 -8.79 8.33 -22.37
N ILE A 146 -7.86 9.25 -22.16
CA ILE A 146 -7.55 10.35 -23.08
C ILE A 146 -6.29 10.10 -23.91
N SER A 147 -5.44 9.17 -23.48
CA SER A 147 -4.19 8.81 -24.15
C SER A 147 -3.79 7.39 -23.79
N GLU A 148 -3.23 6.68 -24.75
CA GLU A 148 -2.75 5.31 -24.57
C GLU A 148 -1.40 5.15 -25.26
N LEU A 149 -0.48 4.48 -24.58
CA LEU A 149 0.81 4.07 -25.11
C LEU A 149 0.97 2.57 -24.95
N THR A 150 0.99 1.86 -26.08
CA THR A 150 1.35 0.45 -26.14
C THR A 150 2.86 0.30 -26.13
N ILE A 151 3.39 -0.50 -25.20
CA ILE A 151 4.81 -0.84 -25.14
C ILE A 151 5.12 -1.78 -26.31
N PRO A 152 6.22 -1.57 -27.06
CA PRO A 152 6.49 -2.33 -28.30
C PRO A 152 6.82 -3.80 -28.06
N THR A 153 7.03 -4.20 -26.81
CA THR A 153 7.53 -5.50 -26.42
C THR A 153 6.54 -6.21 -25.50
N THR A 154 6.76 -7.50 -25.36
CA THR A 154 5.88 -8.41 -24.60
C THR A 154 6.66 -8.95 -23.40
N ASP A 155 5.92 -9.53 -22.44
CA ASP A 155 6.46 -10.11 -21.20
C ASP A 155 7.40 -9.17 -20.41
N ASP A 156 7.02 -7.89 -20.32
CA ASP A 156 7.77 -6.90 -19.54
C ASP A 156 7.43 -6.93 -18.05
N GLU A 157 6.16 -7.18 -17.73
CA GLU A 157 5.60 -7.15 -16.37
C GLU A 157 5.95 -5.84 -15.62
N MET A 158 5.22 -4.78 -15.98
CA MET A 158 5.38 -3.45 -15.37
C MET A 158 4.53 -3.36 -14.09
N MET A 159 5.19 -3.31 -12.93
CA MET A 159 4.51 -3.33 -11.63
C MET A 159 4.43 -1.94 -10.97
N PHE A 160 5.46 -1.09 -11.16
CA PHE A 160 5.55 0.24 -10.54
C PHE A 160 6.15 1.26 -11.51
N GLY A 161 5.78 2.52 -11.29
CA GLY A 161 6.40 3.67 -11.93
C GLY A 161 6.88 4.68 -10.89
N GLY A 162 8.00 5.33 -11.20
CA GLY A 162 8.59 6.38 -10.39
C GLY A 162 8.80 7.66 -11.19
N TRP A 163 8.33 8.79 -10.68
CA TRP A 163 8.58 10.07 -11.33
C TRP A 163 10.03 10.52 -11.14
N ILE A 164 10.64 11.05 -12.20
CA ILE A 164 11.90 11.77 -12.08
C ILE A 164 11.63 13.12 -11.41
N ARG A 165 12.30 13.39 -10.29
CA ARG A 165 12.17 14.61 -9.49
C ARG A 165 13.51 15.30 -9.31
N SER A 166 14.17 15.58 -10.43
CA SER A 166 15.45 16.28 -10.47
C SER A 166 15.28 17.65 -11.11
N ALA A 167 15.76 18.69 -10.43
CA ALA A 167 15.77 20.06 -10.93
C ALA A 167 17.21 20.62 -10.97
N SER A 168 17.44 21.64 -11.79
CA SER A 168 18.75 22.30 -11.90
C SER A 168 19.07 23.24 -10.72
N LYS A 169 18.07 23.62 -9.93
CA LYS A 169 18.19 24.33 -8.65
C LYS A 169 17.25 23.69 -7.64
N LEU A 170 17.62 23.77 -6.36
CA LEU A 170 16.81 23.20 -5.27
C LEU A 170 15.44 23.92 -5.16
N ASP A 171 15.45 25.25 -5.31
CA ASP A 171 14.24 26.08 -5.25
C ASP A 171 13.24 25.74 -6.36
N ASP A 172 13.73 25.23 -7.50
CA ASP A 172 12.91 24.87 -8.66
C ASP A 172 12.18 23.52 -8.48
N ILE A 173 12.49 22.74 -7.44
CA ILE A 173 11.89 21.41 -7.22
C ILE A 173 10.38 21.50 -6.98
N ASN A 174 9.93 22.55 -6.28
CA ASN A 174 8.52 22.75 -5.95
C ASN A 174 7.68 23.21 -7.15
N ILE A 175 8.32 23.80 -8.16
CA ILE A 175 7.68 24.24 -9.41
C ILE A 175 7.96 23.29 -10.59
N LEU A 176 8.70 22.19 -10.36
CA LEU A 176 9.08 21.24 -11.40
C LEU A 176 7.86 20.47 -11.89
N VAL A 177 7.50 20.68 -13.16
CA VAL A 177 6.53 19.84 -13.85
C VAL A 177 7.14 18.46 -14.09
N ARG A 178 6.59 17.44 -13.43
CA ARG A 178 7.02 16.05 -13.61
C ARG A 178 6.50 15.55 -14.96
N SER A 179 7.40 15.49 -15.93
CA SER A 179 7.07 15.07 -17.32
C SER A 179 7.67 13.72 -17.71
N GLN A 180 8.49 13.11 -16.84
CA GLN A 180 9.15 11.83 -17.14
C GLN A 180 8.89 10.81 -16.04
N LEU A 181 8.32 9.67 -16.45
CA LEU A 181 8.04 8.51 -15.62
C LEU A 181 9.03 7.40 -15.96
N VAL A 182 9.70 6.84 -14.94
CA VAL A 182 10.58 5.68 -15.05
C VAL A 182 9.76 4.45 -14.71
N VAL A 183 9.70 3.50 -15.63
CA VAL A 183 8.90 2.27 -15.50
C VAL A 183 9.82 1.05 -15.64
N PRO A 184 10.25 0.48 -14.49
CA PRO A 184 10.90 -0.82 -14.44
C PRO A 184 10.01 -1.96 -14.93
N CYS A 185 10.62 -2.93 -15.62
CA CYS A 185 9.99 -4.15 -16.12
C CYS A 185 10.60 -5.36 -15.42
N PHE A 186 9.81 -6.06 -14.59
CA PHE A 186 10.32 -7.08 -13.67
C PHE A 186 10.83 -8.33 -14.40
N HIS A 187 10.16 -8.76 -15.48
CA HIS A 187 10.51 -9.98 -16.22
C HIS A 187 11.67 -9.80 -17.19
N SER A 188 11.57 -8.76 -18.03
CA SER A 188 12.51 -8.46 -19.11
C SER A 188 13.77 -7.73 -18.64
N SER A 189 13.76 -7.21 -17.41
CA SER A 189 14.80 -6.32 -16.86
C SER A 189 15.00 -5.02 -17.62
N ARG A 190 14.07 -4.64 -18.52
CA ARG A 190 14.09 -3.35 -19.18
C ARG A 190 13.66 -2.23 -18.24
N VAL A 191 14.02 -1.01 -18.60
CA VAL A 191 13.53 0.20 -17.94
C VAL A 191 13.09 1.19 -19.02
N TYR A 192 11.81 1.51 -19.04
CA TYR A 192 11.27 2.55 -19.92
C TYR A 192 11.29 3.90 -19.24
N ILE A 193 11.59 4.94 -20.01
CA ILE A 193 11.41 6.33 -19.61
C ILE A 193 10.33 6.89 -20.51
N ILE A 194 9.17 7.17 -19.92
CA ILE A 194 7.97 7.64 -20.60
C ILE A 194 7.89 9.16 -20.40
N GLY A 195 7.92 9.89 -21.51
CA GLY A 195 7.64 11.32 -21.54
C GLY A 195 6.15 11.58 -21.64
N ILE A 196 5.67 12.56 -20.89
CA ILE A 196 4.30 13.04 -20.92
C ILE A 196 4.34 14.52 -21.27
N ASP A 197 3.75 14.86 -22.42
CA ASP A 197 3.67 16.23 -22.92
C ASP A 197 2.28 16.48 -23.49
N ASN A 198 1.56 17.46 -22.92
CA ASN A 198 0.19 17.82 -23.31
C ASN A 198 -0.76 16.62 -23.49
N HIS A 199 -0.82 15.74 -22.48
CA HIS A 199 -1.57 14.47 -22.50
C HIS A 199 -1.13 13.45 -23.57
N ALA A 200 -0.03 13.67 -24.29
CA ALA A 200 0.56 12.67 -25.18
C ALA A 200 1.62 11.86 -24.44
N LEU A 201 1.45 10.53 -24.43
CA LEU A 201 2.43 9.58 -23.91
C LEU A 201 3.42 9.19 -25.01
N LYS A 202 4.72 9.25 -24.71
CA LYS A 202 5.78 8.82 -25.64
C LYS A 202 6.90 8.10 -24.92
N ILE A 203 7.46 7.06 -25.54
CA ILE A 203 8.69 6.44 -25.03
C ILE A 203 9.85 7.39 -25.34
N ALA A 204 10.38 8.03 -24.31
CA ALA A 204 11.54 8.91 -24.43
C ALA A 204 12.85 8.11 -24.51
N LYS A 205 12.92 6.96 -23.82
CA LYS A 205 14.03 6.02 -23.91
C LYS A 205 13.62 4.62 -23.46
N CYS A 206 14.21 3.60 -24.08
CA CYS A 206 14.26 2.23 -23.56
C CYS A 206 15.70 1.93 -23.13
N ILE A 207 15.87 1.43 -21.91
CA ILE A 207 17.13 0.86 -21.43
C ILE A 207 16.98 -0.64 -21.48
N GLU A 208 17.78 -1.29 -22.33
CA GLU A 208 17.72 -2.74 -22.52
C GLU A 208 18.26 -3.48 -21.29
N GLY A 209 17.67 -4.65 -21.00
CA GLY A 209 18.04 -5.46 -19.84
C GLY A 209 19.52 -5.89 -19.84
N ASN A 210 20.17 -5.95 -21.00
CA ASN A 210 21.59 -6.25 -21.13
C ASN A 210 22.48 -5.25 -20.37
N GLU A 211 22.09 -3.97 -20.27
CA GLU A 211 22.87 -2.98 -19.51
C GLU A 211 22.95 -3.31 -18.01
N ALA A 212 21.87 -3.87 -17.46
CA ALA A 212 21.79 -4.34 -16.07
C ALA A 212 22.49 -5.69 -15.92
N PHE A 213 22.30 -6.59 -16.89
CA PHE A 213 22.92 -7.92 -16.94
C PHE A 213 24.44 -7.86 -16.85
N ASP A 214 25.07 -6.94 -17.58
CA ASP A 214 26.53 -6.72 -17.57
C ASP A 214 27.05 -6.28 -16.19
N LYS A 215 26.16 -5.78 -15.32
CA LYS A 215 26.47 -5.33 -13.96
C LYS A 215 26.07 -6.35 -12.89
N ASN A 216 25.65 -7.55 -13.30
CA ASN A 216 25.11 -8.61 -12.46
C ASN A 216 23.82 -8.20 -11.73
N LEU A 217 22.94 -7.47 -12.43
CA LEU A 217 21.65 -6.99 -11.94
C LEU A 217 20.53 -7.41 -12.90
N GLN A 218 19.40 -7.84 -12.35
CA GLN A 218 18.16 -8.12 -13.08
C GLN A 218 16.94 -7.81 -12.19
N CYS A 219 15.76 -7.86 -12.81
CA CYS A 219 14.45 -7.72 -12.15
C CYS A 219 14.32 -6.39 -11.39
N PRO A 220 14.38 -5.24 -12.11
CA PRO A 220 14.13 -3.94 -11.53
C PRO A 220 12.64 -3.86 -11.13
N LEU A 221 12.37 -3.39 -9.91
CA LEU A 221 11.01 -3.43 -9.35
C LEU A 221 10.39 -2.05 -9.13
N ASN A 222 11.15 -1.12 -8.56
CA ASN A 222 10.64 0.20 -8.16
C ASN A 222 11.74 1.25 -8.39
N ALA A 223 11.35 2.43 -8.88
CA ALA A 223 12.23 3.58 -9.06
C ALA A 223 11.79 4.74 -8.15
N CYS A 224 12.73 5.36 -7.45
CA CYS A 224 12.51 6.55 -6.63
C CYS A 224 13.58 7.60 -6.94
N SER A 225 13.19 8.87 -7.04
CA SER A 225 14.08 9.97 -7.36
C SER A 225 14.33 10.84 -6.13
N TRP A 226 15.59 11.13 -5.84
CA TRP A 226 15.95 12.05 -4.77
C TRP A 226 15.48 13.47 -5.10
N PRO A 227 14.74 14.14 -4.20
CA PRO A 227 14.28 15.51 -4.41
C PRO A 227 15.43 16.49 -4.13
N SER A 228 16.46 16.50 -4.98
CA SER A 228 17.61 17.39 -4.87
C SER A 228 18.10 17.88 -6.23
N LYS A 229 18.96 18.90 -6.23
CA LYS A 229 19.56 19.43 -7.45
C LYS A 229 20.41 18.35 -8.13
N GLY A 230 20.02 17.92 -9.34
CA GLY A 230 20.69 16.80 -10.01
C GLY A 230 20.53 15.46 -9.28
N GLY A 231 19.50 15.32 -8.44
CA GLY A 231 19.26 14.15 -7.61
C GLY A 231 19.18 12.86 -8.44
N PRO A 232 19.89 11.78 -8.04
CA PRO A 232 19.85 10.54 -8.78
C PRO A 232 18.47 9.88 -8.70
N THR A 233 18.09 9.18 -9.76
CA THR A 233 16.99 8.22 -9.69
C THR A 233 17.55 6.86 -9.34
N VAL A 234 17.11 6.31 -8.21
CA VAL A 234 17.53 5.00 -7.70
C VAL A 234 16.48 3.98 -8.11
N ILE A 235 16.93 2.82 -8.59
CA ILE A 235 16.08 1.69 -8.97
C ILE A 235 16.46 0.50 -8.10
N SER A 236 15.46 -0.09 -7.46
CA SER A 236 15.57 -1.34 -6.71
C SER A 236 15.65 -2.54 -7.65
N MET A 237 16.67 -3.37 -7.45
CA MET A 237 16.95 -4.58 -8.22
C MET A 237 16.75 -5.79 -7.32
N CYS A 238 16.03 -6.81 -7.82
CA CYS A 238 15.68 -7.99 -7.04
C CYS A 238 16.49 -9.24 -7.39
N GLY A 239 17.16 -9.26 -8.54
CA GLY A 239 17.87 -10.43 -9.05
C GLY A 239 19.32 -10.18 -9.42
N ASP A 240 20.13 -11.24 -9.35
CA ASP A 240 21.45 -11.30 -9.98
C ASP A 240 21.35 -11.64 -11.48
N ARG A 241 22.50 -11.80 -12.16
CA ARG A 241 22.54 -12.17 -13.59
C ARG A 241 21.82 -13.48 -13.92
N LEU A 242 21.62 -14.37 -12.94
CA LEU A 242 20.93 -15.65 -13.08
C LEU A 242 19.50 -15.60 -12.52
N LYS A 243 18.96 -14.40 -12.26
CA LYS A 243 17.64 -14.17 -11.63
C LYS A 243 17.49 -14.78 -10.24
N ARG A 244 18.60 -15.06 -9.54
CA ARG A 244 18.57 -15.50 -8.14
C ARG A 244 18.43 -14.30 -7.22
N ALA A 245 17.83 -14.52 -6.05
CA ALA A 245 17.68 -13.52 -5.01
C ALA A 245 18.97 -12.70 -4.77
N ARG A 246 18.87 -11.39 -5.02
CA ARG A 246 19.90 -10.42 -4.69
C ARG A 246 19.26 -9.03 -4.56
N GLY A 247 19.28 -8.46 -3.36
CA GLY A 247 18.82 -7.10 -3.14
C GLY A 247 19.91 -6.07 -3.39
N ASP A 248 19.79 -5.33 -4.48
CA ASP A 248 20.76 -4.31 -4.86
C ASP A 248 20.06 -3.01 -5.30
N LEU A 249 20.80 -1.90 -5.29
CA LEU A 249 20.31 -0.61 -5.74
C LEU A 249 21.21 -0.10 -6.86
N CYS A 250 20.59 0.44 -7.91
CA CYS A 250 21.34 1.06 -9.00
C CYS A 250 20.89 2.49 -9.23
N VAL A 251 21.80 3.31 -9.77
CA VAL A 251 21.51 4.70 -10.11
C VAL A 251 21.35 4.85 -11.61
N LEU A 252 20.22 5.44 -11.99
CA LEU A 252 19.96 5.92 -13.33
C LEU A 252 20.57 7.32 -13.48
N HIS A 253 21.48 7.47 -14.45
CA HIS A 253 22.02 8.77 -14.82
C HIS A 253 20.90 9.65 -15.36
N PHE A 254 20.76 10.87 -14.85
CA PHE A 254 19.73 11.79 -15.33
C PHE A 254 19.91 12.16 -16.82
N GLU A 255 21.10 12.61 -17.21
CA GLU A 255 21.38 13.09 -18.57
C GLU A 255 21.48 11.95 -19.61
N TYR A 256 22.37 10.99 -19.37
CA TYR A 256 22.58 9.86 -20.29
C TYR A 256 21.48 8.81 -20.23
N LYS A 257 20.60 8.86 -19.21
CA LYS A 257 19.51 7.90 -19.00
C LYS A 257 19.99 6.45 -19.07
N ARG A 258 21.10 6.14 -18.38
CA ARG A 258 21.77 4.83 -18.38
C ARG A 258 22.04 4.39 -16.95
N ILE A 259 22.22 3.09 -16.73
CA ILE A 259 22.58 2.58 -15.41
C ILE A 259 24.08 2.85 -15.17
N VAL A 260 24.41 3.63 -14.12
CA VAL A 260 25.78 4.13 -13.88
C VAL A 260 26.51 3.32 -12.83
N SER A 261 25.91 3.14 -11.66
CA SER A 261 26.59 2.60 -10.49
C SER A 261 25.81 1.45 -9.87
N ARG A 262 26.58 0.57 -9.22
CA ARG A 262 26.15 -0.48 -8.31
C ARG A 262 26.58 -0.08 -6.89
N THR A 263 25.94 -0.66 -5.88
CA THR A 263 26.47 -0.63 -4.51
C THR A 263 27.90 -1.18 -4.49
N ASP A 264 28.83 -0.46 -3.85
CA ASP A 264 30.27 -0.72 -3.98
C ASP A 264 30.75 -2.03 -3.31
N ARG A 265 29.87 -2.79 -2.62
CA ARG A 265 30.12 -4.15 -2.08
C ARG A 265 28.95 -4.77 -1.30
N ASP A 266 28.13 -3.95 -0.66
CA ASP A 266 27.09 -4.41 0.26
C ASP A 266 25.76 -4.66 -0.46
N HIS A 267 25.18 -5.85 -0.30
CA HIS A 267 23.89 -6.21 -0.87
C HIS A 267 23.00 -6.87 0.17
N ALA A 268 21.69 -6.66 0.05
CA ALA A 268 20.70 -7.37 0.82
C ALA A 268 20.49 -8.79 0.24
N VAL A 269 19.93 -9.69 1.05
CA VAL A 269 19.62 -11.05 0.61
C VAL A 269 18.58 -11.02 -0.50
N PHE A 270 17.51 -10.25 -0.30
CA PHE A 270 16.44 -10.06 -1.26
C PHE A 270 16.28 -8.59 -1.63
N GLY A 271 15.88 -8.32 -2.88
CA GLY A 271 15.43 -6.98 -3.28
C GLY A 271 13.94 -6.80 -3.02
N GLY A 272 13.45 -5.58 -3.20
CA GLY A 272 12.02 -5.33 -3.10
C GLY A 272 11.65 -3.85 -3.12
N PHE A 273 10.64 -3.47 -2.34
CA PHE A 273 10.01 -2.15 -2.46
C PHE A 273 10.84 -1.06 -1.82
N LEU A 274 11.13 -0.03 -2.59
CA LEU A 274 11.97 1.10 -2.20
C LEU A 274 11.11 2.28 -1.71
N SER A 275 11.55 2.92 -0.64
CA SER A 275 11.09 4.23 -0.20
C SER A 275 12.28 5.08 0.27
N LEU A 276 12.16 6.40 0.15
CA LEU A 276 13.18 7.37 0.53
C LEU A 276 12.69 8.14 1.76
N GLN A 277 13.61 8.48 2.68
CA GLN A 277 13.38 9.52 3.67
C GLN A 277 14.44 10.62 3.51
N PRO A 278 14.16 11.66 2.70
CA PRO A 278 15.15 12.66 2.30
C PRO A 278 15.80 13.42 3.44
N SER A 279 15.02 13.84 4.45
CA SER A 279 15.52 14.61 5.61
C SER A 279 16.55 13.83 6.43
N GLN A 280 16.36 12.52 6.55
CA GLN A 280 17.27 11.62 7.25
C GLN A 280 18.40 11.09 6.36
N LYS A 281 18.35 11.38 5.05
CA LYS A 281 19.32 10.91 4.05
C LYS A 281 19.44 9.37 4.02
N ILE A 282 18.30 8.70 4.16
CA ILE A 282 18.22 7.24 4.09
C ILE A 282 17.26 6.77 3.00
N MET A 283 17.43 5.51 2.63
CA MET A 283 16.49 4.75 1.83
C MET A 283 16.19 3.46 2.55
N VAL A 284 14.99 2.94 2.35
CA VAL A 284 14.61 1.64 2.91
C VAL A 284 14.08 0.76 1.80
N THR A 285 14.58 -0.47 1.75
CA THR A 285 14.05 -1.52 0.88
C THR A 285 13.40 -2.60 1.73
N ALA A 286 12.13 -2.86 1.46
CA ALA A 286 11.34 -3.96 1.99
C ALA A 286 11.55 -5.20 1.14
N GLU A 287 12.09 -6.27 1.70
CA GLU A 287 12.43 -7.49 0.97
C GLU A 287 11.19 -8.23 0.46
N PHE A 288 11.13 -8.46 -0.86
CA PHE A 288 9.99 -9.14 -1.48
C PHE A 288 10.22 -10.66 -1.54
N GLY A 289 11.12 -11.13 -2.41
CA GLY A 289 11.43 -12.56 -2.55
C GLY A 289 12.37 -12.86 -3.71
N ASP A 290 12.62 -14.15 -3.96
CA ASP A 290 13.48 -14.64 -5.04
C ASP A 290 12.78 -14.49 -6.39
N PRO A 291 13.27 -13.64 -7.33
CA PRO A 291 12.62 -13.45 -8.62
C PRO A 291 12.38 -14.75 -9.40
N GLY A 292 13.31 -15.71 -9.34
CA GLY A 292 13.15 -16.98 -10.03
C GLY A 292 11.94 -17.79 -9.56
N LYS A 293 11.61 -17.69 -8.28
CA LYS A 293 10.45 -18.36 -7.66
C LYS A 293 9.20 -17.49 -7.66
N LEU A 294 9.35 -16.17 -7.70
CA LEU A 294 8.23 -15.25 -7.83
C LEU A 294 7.60 -15.36 -9.22
N MET A 295 8.42 -15.50 -10.27
CA MET A 295 7.98 -15.66 -11.65
C MET A 295 7.24 -16.97 -11.92
N THR A 296 7.41 -17.98 -11.06
CA THR A 296 6.58 -19.19 -11.08
C THR A 296 5.22 -18.90 -10.45
N ALA A 297 4.19 -19.67 -10.81
CA ALA A 297 2.83 -19.46 -10.31
C ALA A 297 2.79 -19.37 -8.78
N PHE A 298 1.76 -18.68 -8.24
CA PHE A 298 1.59 -18.35 -6.81
C PHE A 298 1.81 -19.55 -5.86
N LEU A 299 1.60 -20.78 -6.33
CA LEU A 299 1.75 -22.03 -5.61
C LEU A 299 2.11 -23.18 -6.57
N GLU A 300 3.36 -23.31 -7.02
CA GLU A 300 3.86 -24.64 -7.41
C GLU A 300 4.24 -25.38 -6.12
N GLU A 301 3.27 -26.14 -5.59
CA GLU A 301 3.55 -27.21 -4.63
C GLU A 301 4.37 -28.28 -5.33
N ASP A 302 5.69 -28.12 -5.32
CA ASP A 302 6.57 -29.26 -5.51
C ASP A 302 6.44 -30.17 -4.28
N SER A 303 5.51 -31.13 -4.38
CA SER A 303 5.51 -32.43 -3.72
C SER A 303 5.88 -32.47 -2.22
N GLY A 304 4.91 -32.18 -1.35
CA GLY A 304 4.88 -32.74 0.01
C GLY A 304 5.96 -32.30 1.00
N LYS A 305 6.66 -31.18 0.74
CA LYS A 305 7.60 -30.53 1.68
C LYS A 305 7.20 -29.06 1.89
N SER A 306 6.00 -28.84 2.41
CA SER A 306 5.22 -27.62 2.14
C SER A 306 5.52 -26.37 2.98
N ASP A 307 6.33 -26.44 4.03
CA ASP A 307 6.57 -25.26 4.90
C ASP A 307 7.99 -24.63 4.73
N ASP A 308 9.04 -25.45 4.58
CA ASP A 308 10.43 -24.96 4.46
C ASP A 308 10.68 -24.20 3.14
N LEU A 309 9.98 -24.58 2.05
CA LEU A 309 10.19 -23.97 0.73
C LEU A 309 9.65 -22.54 0.66
N GLN A 310 8.55 -22.21 1.35
CA GLN A 310 8.00 -20.84 1.33
C GLN A 310 8.87 -19.89 2.17
N GLN A 311 9.36 -20.33 3.33
CA GLN A 311 10.24 -19.50 4.18
C GLN A 311 11.54 -19.08 3.49
N HIS A 312 12.12 -19.94 2.64
CA HIS A 312 13.35 -19.62 1.92
C HIS A 312 13.15 -18.90 0.58
N SER A 313 11.90 -18.59 0.21
CA SER A 313 11.58 -17.97 -1.10
C SER A 313 11.22 -16.49 -0.98
N TYR A 314 10.78 -16.08 0.20
CA TYR A 314 10.34 -14.70 0.47
C TYR A 314 11.26 -14.01 1.46
N GLY A 315 11.36 -12.70 1.32
CA GLY A 315 12.11 -11.86 2.24
C GLY A 315 11.37 -11.61 3.54
N HIS A 316 12.09 -11.23 4.58
CA HIS A 316 11.54 -10.98 5.91
C HIS A 316 12.24 -9.83 6.63
N SER A 317 13.02 -9.03 5.90
CA SER A 317 13.81 -7.95 6.48
C SER A 317 13.55 -6.60 5.81
N LEU A 318 13.77 -5.53 6.57
CA LEU A 318 13.91 -4.17 6.06
C LEU A 318 15.38 -3.82 6.01
N ASN A 319 15.86 -3.36 4.86
CA ASN A 319 17.24 -2.96 4.66
C ASN A 319 17.33 -1.44 4.54
N ILE A 320 18.16 -0.82 5.37
CA ILE A 320 18.34 0.62 5.46
C ILE A 320 19.66 1.00 4.83
N TRP A 321 19.57 1.87 3.83
CA TRP A 321 20.68 2.36 3.03
C TRP A 321 20.90 3.84 3.29
N ASP A 322 22.14 4.31 3.14
CA ASP A 322 22.43 5.73 3.14
C ASP A 322 22.35 6.35 1.73
N GLU A 323 22.44 7.68 1.63
CA GLU A 323 22.46 8.43 0.36
C GLU A 323 23.54 7.97 -0.65
N LYS A 324 24.57 7.24 -0.19
CA LYS A 324 25.64 6.68 -1.02
C LYS A 324 25.39 5.21 -1.40
N LEU A 325 24.19 4.71 -1.14
CA LEU A 325 23.76 3.33 -1.41
C LEU A 325 24.53 2.29 -0.56
N LYS A 326 25.03 2.67 0.61
CA LYS A 326 25.65 1.73 1.54
C LYS A 326 24.62 1.17 2.51
N LEU A 327 24.59 -0.15 2.66
CA LEU A 327 23.75 -0.83 3.64
C LEU A 327 24.25 -0.51 5.06
N LYS A 328 23.42 0.18 5.85
CA LYS A 328 23.72 0.58 7.23
C LYS A 328 23.16 -0.40 8.25
N GLN A 329 21.94 -0.88 8.01
CA GLN A 329 21.21 -1.70 8.97
C GLN A 329 20.26 -2.65 8.24
N THR A 330 20.11 -3.85 8.78
CA THR A 330 19.07 -4.81 8.39
C THR A 330 18.22 -5.14 9.61
N ILE A 331 16.92 -4.87 9.53
CA ILE A 331 15.93 -5.20 10.57
C ILE A 331 15.27 -6.51 10.18
N ARG A 332 15.47 -7.57 10.96
CA ARG A 332 14.86 -8.89 10.72
C ARG A 332 13.51 -8.97 11.42
N LEU A 333 12.48 -9.41 10.70
CA LEU A 333 11.09 -9.49 11.19
C LEU A 333 10.52 -10.92 11.10
N GLU A 334 11.38 -11.91 10.87
CA GLU A 334 11.01 -13.33 10.75
C GLU A 334 10.33 -13.86 12.02
N ASP A 335 10.92 -13.60 13.19
CA ASP A 335 10.36 -13.99 14.49
C ASP A 335 8.99 -13.34 14.77
N GLU A 336 8.72 -12.21 14.14
CA GLU A 336 7.45 -11.51 14.22
C GLU A 336 6.45 -11.94 13.14
N GLY A 337 6.78 -12.97 12.34
CA GLY A 337 5.90 -13.54 11.33
C GLY A 337 5.86 -12.78 10.01
N ALA A 338 6.85 -11.93 9.71
CA ALA A 338 6.96 -11.32 8.39
C ALA A 338 7.34 -12.37 7.34
N LEU A 339 6.60 -12.39 6.24
CA LEU A 339 6.87 -13.23 5.08
C LEU A 339 6.48 -12.50 3.79
N GLY A 340 7.49 -12.08 3.04
CA GLY A 340 7.40 -11.16 1.92
C GLY A 340 6.94 -9.78 2.39
N LEU A 341 7.62 -8.73 1.98
CA LEU A 341 7.19 -7.35 2.22
C LEU A 341 6.81 -6.72 0.88
N SER A 342 5.62 -6.12 0.80
CA SER A 342 5.06 -5.63 -0.47
C SER A 342 4.99 -4.12 -0.62
N CYS A 343 5.24 -3.38 0.45
CA CYS A 343 5.21 -1.92 0.45
C CYS A 343 5.94 -1.36 1.68
N VAL A 344 6.55 -0.18 1.53
CA VAL A 344 7.07 0.62 2.64
C VAL A 344 6.76 2.10 2.39
N ARG A 345 6.25 2.78 3.42
CA ARG A 345 5.83 4.19 3.38
C ARG A 345 6.28 4.88 4.66
N PHE A 346 7.00 5.98 4.54
CA PHE A 346 7.28 6.88 5.65
C PHE A 346 6.19 7.95 5.74
N LEU A 347 6.03 8.53 6.93
CA LEU A 347 5.24 9.75 7.11
C LEU A 347 5.80 10.87 6.23
N HIS A 348 4.92 11.73 5.74
CA HIS A 348 5.28 12.84 4.86
C HIS A 348 5.98 13.96 5.62
N ASN A 349 5.66 14.15 6.91
CA ASN A 349 6.36 15.06 7.79
C ASN A 349 7.83 14.63 7.95
N THR A 350 8.73 15.44 7.40
CA THR A 350 10.17 15.17 7.34
C THR A 350 10.86 15.14 8.70
N GLU A 351 10.26 15.75 9.72
CA GLU A 351 10.76 15.74 11.10
C GLU A 351 10.41 14.44 11.83
N CYS A 352 9.41 13.70 11.33
CA CYS A 352 8.97 12.43 11.88
C CYS A 352 9.75 11.27 11.26
N ASN A 353 10.26 10.37 12.11
CA ASN A 353 11.01 9.17 11.68
C ASN A 353 10.16 7.91 11.79
N HIS A 354 8.89 8.02 11.40
CA HIS A 354 7.92 6.94 11.45
C HIS A 354 7.54 6.50 10.04
N GLY A 355 7.25 5.22 9.89
CA GLY A 355 6.74 4.63 8.67
C GLY A 355 6.03 3.32 8.92
N TYR A 356 5.52 2.71 7.86
CA TYR A 356 4.84 1.43 7.92
C TYR A 356 5.27 0.54 6.76
N THR A 357 5.30 -0.77 7.00
CA THR A 357 5.45 -1.79 5.97
C THR A 357 4.44 -2.90 6.16
N CYS A 358 3.96 -3.50 5.07
CA CYS A 358 3.01 -4.60 5.12
C CYS A 358 3.64 -5.89 4.58
N SER A 359 3.21 -7.00 5.18
CA SER A 359 3.62 -8.34 4.79
C SER A 359 2.43 -9.15 4.29
N PRO A 360 2.31 -9.40 2.97
CA PRO A 360 1.17 -10.12 2.41
C PRO A 360 1.01 -11.53 2.96
N PHE A 361 2.09 -12.32 2.96
CA PHE A 361 2.02 -13.72 3.40
C PHE A 361 2.11 -13.85 4.92
N GLY A 362 2.78 -12.91 5.60
CA GLY A 362 2.72 -12.76 7.05
C GLY A 362 1.36 -12.26 7.57
N ASN A 363 0.51 -11.77 6.66
CA ASN A 363 -0.83 -11.25 6.94
C ASN A 363 -0.82 -10.14 8.02
N CYS A 364 0.21 -9.30 8.03
CA CYS A 364 0.47 -8.34 9.10
C CYS A 364 1.07 -7.02 8.60
N VAL A 365 1.11 -6.02 9.49
CA VAL A 365 1.65 -4.67 9.25
C VAL A 365 2.57 -4.30 10.40
N PHE A 366 3.68 -3.65 10.06
CA PHE A 366 4.71 -3.20 10.99
C PHE A 366 4.83 -1.68 10.99
N HIS A 367 5.03 -1.10 12.17
CA HIS A 367 5.37 0.31 12.39
C HIS A 367 6.87 0.46 12.53
N ILE A 368 7.48 1.13 11.56
CA ILE A 368 8.89 1.48 11.53
C ILE A 368 9.08 2.77 12.33
N HIS A 369 10.01 2.77 13.27
CA HIS A 369 10.38 3.97 14.01
C HIS A 369 11.85 3.96 14.41
N LYS A 370 12.40 5.15 14.65
CA LYS A 370 13.78 5.32 15.12
C LYS A 370 13.84 5.41 16.64
N LYS A 371 14.67 4.60 17.28
CA LYS A 371 14.91 4.65 18.73
C LYS A 371 15.75 5.87 19.09
N SER A 372 15.26 6.70 20.01
CA SER A 372 15.94 7.93 20.44
C SER A 372 17.25 7.68 21.19
N VAL A 373 17.46 6.47 21.74
CA VAL A 373 18.63 6.15 22.58
C VAL A 373 19.89 5.88 21.77
N ASN A 374 19.75 5.22 20.60
CA ASN A 374 20.87 4.75 19.79
C ASN A 374 20.74 5.06 18.30
N ASP A 375 19.73 5.82 17.90
CA ASP A 375 19.45 6.18 16.51
C ASP A 375 19.23 4.98 15.56
N GLU A 376 18.95 3.80 16.10
CA GLU A 376 18.64 2.61 15.30
C GLU A 376 17.16 2.59 14.92
N TYR A 377 16.87 2.15 13.70
CA TYR A 377 15.50 1.89 13.29
C TYR A 377 15.06 0.52 13.79
N VAL A 378 13.82 0.42 14.22
CA VAL A 378 13.17 -0.86 14.53
C VAL A 378 11.79 -0.86 13.91
N ALA A 379 11.18 -2.05 13.84
CA ALA A 379 9.84 -2.19 13.34
C ALA A 379 9.04 -3.12 14.25
N ASP A 380 7.93 -2.60 14.78
CA ASP A 380 7.05 -3.34 15.69
C ASP A 380 5.78 -3.75 14.95
N LYS A 381 5.32 -4.97 15.17
CA LYS A 381 4.05 -5.45 14.59
C LYS A 381 2.88 -4.75 15.25
N VAL A 382 2.04 -4.14 14.43
CA VAL A 382 0.92 -3.28 14.87
C VAL A 382 -0.44 -3.82 14.44
N ILE A 383 -0.49 -4.57 13.33
CA ILE A 383 -1.73 -5.19 12.84
C ILE A 383 -1.42 -6.65 12.48
N GLN A 384 -2.30 -7.56 12.92
CA GLN A 384 -2.36 -8.94 12.46
C GLN A 384 -3.77 -9.21 11.96
N TYR A 385 -3.92 -9.51 10.68
CA TYR A 385 -5.20 -9.88 10.12
C TYR A 385 -5.55 -11.34 10.44
N PRO A 386 -6.82 -11.66 10.68
CA PRO A 386 -7.26 -13.04 10.83
C PRO A 386 -7.26 -13.76 9.47
N HIS A 387 -7.12 -15.08 9.50
CA HIS A 387 -7.38 -15.93 8.34
C HIS A 387 -8.88 -16.24 8.27
N ALA A 388 -9.42 -16.31 7.05
CA ALA A 388 -10.80 -16.69 6.78
C ALA A 388 -10.86 -18.19 6.44
N LYS A 389 -11.71 -18.95 7.12
CA LYS A 389 -11.99 -20.34 6.77
C LYS A 389 -12.94 -20.39 5.60
N VAL A 390 -12.50 -21.01 4.51
CA VAL A 390 -13.21 -21.03 3.23
C VAL A 390 -13.30 -22.43 2.64
N GLU A 391 -14.38 -22.69 1.90
CA GLU A 391 -14.50 -23.83 0.99
C GLU A 391 -14.38 -23.38 -0.45
N GLY A 392 -13.88 -24.25 -1.33
CA GLY A 392 -13.79 -23.97 -2.77
C GLY A 392 -12.60 -23.10 -3.18
N TRP A 393 -11.61 -22.92 -2.30
CA TRP A 393 -10.34 -22.23 -2.57
C TRP A 393 -9.15 -23.18 -2.42
N ILE A 394 -7.95 -22.74 -2.82
CA ILE A 394 -6.72 -23.54 -2.89
C ILE A 394 -6.36 -24.17 -1.53
N LYS A 395 -6.57 -23.43 -0.43
CA LYS A 395 -6.42 -23.90 0.94
C LYS A 395 -7.73 -23.70 1.71
N SER A 396 -7.85 -24.35 2.87
CA SER A 396 -9.00 -24.17 3.78
C SER A 396 -8.98 -22.83 4.53
N GLU A 397 -7.83 -22.16 4.61
CA GLU A 397 -7.66 -20.88 5.31
C GLU A 397 -7.05 -19.81 4.39
N MET A 398 -7.82 -18.76 4.10
CA MET A 398 -7.46 -17.65 3.23
C MET A 398 -6.93 -16.45 4.04
N PRO A 399 -5.69 -15.97 3.81
CA PRO A 399 -5.19 -14.75 4.45
C PRO A 399 -5.89 -13.52 3.86
N ALA A 400 -5.87 -12.39 4.57
CA ALA A 400 -6.37 -11.12 4.04
C ALA A 400 -5.45 -10.58 2.93
N MET A 401 -4.15 -10.83 3.09
CA MET A 401 -3.09 -10.49 2.15
C MET A 401 -2.97 -8.96 1.96
N PRO A 402 -2.46 -8.22 2.97
CA PRO A 402 -2.23 -6.79 2.86
C PRO A 402 -1.14 -6.50 1.81
N LEU A 403 -1.52 -5.98 0.64
CA LEU A 403 -0.65 -5.84 -0.53
C LEU A 403 -0.02 -4.46 -0.67
N ASP A 404 -0.78 -3.39 -0.46
CA ASP A 404 -0.30 -2.02 -0.64
C ASP A 404 -0.84 -1.10 0.45
N MET A 405 -0.15 0.02 0.62
CA MET A 405 -0.49 1.03 1.62
C MET A 405 -0.22 2.44 1.11
N VAL A 406 -1.08 3.37 1.54
CA VAL A 406 -0.92 4.80 1.30
C VAL A 406 -1.25 5.59 2.56
N ILE A 407 -0.45 6.62 2.84
CA ILE A 407 -0.59 7.53 3.97
C ILE A 407 -1.10 8.86 3.46
N SER A 408 -2.10 9.45 4.13
CA SER A 408 -2.60 10.78 3.79
C SER A 408 -1.54 11.86 3.98
N MET A 409 -1.57 12.92 3.15
CA MET A 409 -0.55 13.98 3.18
C MET A 409 -0.46 14.72 4.53
N ASP A 410 -1.52 14.67 5.34
CA ASP A 410 -1.57 15.20 6.70
C ASP A 410 -1.08 14.22 7.78
N ASP A 411 -0.57 13.04 7.38
CA ASP A 411 -0.08 11.96 8.25
C ASP A 411 -1.11 11.43 9.26
N ARG A 412 -2.40 11.64 9.02
CA ARG A 412 -3.47 11.24 9.95
C ARG A 412 -4.09 9.89 9.62
N PHE A 413 -4.09 9.47 8.37
CA PHE A 413 -4.74 8.24 7.93
C PHE A 413 -3.79 7.31 7.14
N LEU A 414 -3.87 6.02 7.46
CA LEU A 414 -3.22 4.93 6.75
C LEU A 414 -4.30 4.07 6.09
N PHE A 415 -4.21 3.89 4.78
CA PHE A 415 -5.07 3.00 4.01
C PHE A 415 -4.30 1.75 3.61
N ILE A 416 -4.91 0.57 3.76
CA ILE A 416 -4.28 -0.73 3.52
C ILE A 416 -5.19 -1.59 2.64
N SER A 417 -4.70 -2.06 1.51
CA SER A 417 -5.45 -2.96 0.62
C SER A 417 -5.25 -4.42 1.02
N CYS A 418 -6.35 -5.12 1.32
CA CYS A 418 -6.38 -6.55 1.62
C CYS A 418 -6.94 -7.31 0.42
N TYR A 419 -6.04 -7.85 -0.38
CA TYR A 419 -6.33 -8.33 -1.73
C TYR A 419 -7.27 -9.53 -1.77
N LEU A 420 -6.99 -10.57 -0.98
CA LEU A 420 -7.76 -11.80 -1.03
C LEU A 420 -9.11 -11.68 -0.33
N HIS A 421 -9.17 -10.98 0.81
CA HIS A 421 -10.44 -10.75 1.49
C HIS A 421 -11.31 -9.70 0.79
N GLY A 422 -10.74 -8.85 -0.07
CA GLY A 422 -11.50 -7.90 -0.86
C GLY A 422 -11.94 -6.67 -0.08
N PHE A 423 -11.04 -6.07 0.72
CA PHE A 423 -11.35 -4.81 1.40
C PHE A 423 -10.15 -3.88 1.52
N ILE A 424 -10.44 -2.61 1.79
CA ILE A 424 -9.46 -1.60 2.14
C ILE A 424 -9.79 -1.13 3.55
N ASP A 425 -8.81 -1.20 4.45
CA ASP A 425 -8.92 -0.66 5.79
C ASP A 425 -8.34 0.74 5.86
N GLN A 426 -9.03 1.60 6.59
CA GLN A 426 -8.55 2.91 7.00
C GLN A 426 -8.26 2.89 8.50
N TYR A 427 -7.07 3.34 8.87
CA TYR A 427 -6.65 3.53 10.25
C TYR A 427 -6.28 4.99 10.51
N ASN A 428 -6.56 5.49 11.71
CA ASN A 428 -6.03 6.75 12.21
C ASN A 428 -4.68 6.49 12.87
N ILE A 429 -3.67 7.24 12.39
CA ILE A 429 -2.26 7.16 12.77
C ILE A 429 -1.73 8.50 13.29
N SER A 430 -2.63 9.39 13.76
CA SER A 430 -2.25 10.68 14.36
C SER A 430 -1.30 10.51 15.55
N ASP A 431 -1.42 9.39 16.27
CA ASP A 431 -0.37 8.85 17.13
C ASP A 431 0.23 7.62 16.42
N PRO A 432 1.46 7.72 15.87
CA PRO A 432 2.05 6.62 15.11
C PRO A 432 2.25 5.32 15.90
N PHE A 433 2.32 5.39 17.23
CA PHE A 433 2.43 4.22 18.10
C PHE A 433 1.07 3.62 18.47
N ARG A 434 -0.02 4.32 18.17
CA ARG A 434 -1.39 3.89 18.49
C ARG A 434 -2.28 3.99 17.27
N ILE A 435 -2.15 2.97 16.42
CA ILE A 435 -3.00 2.80 15.25
C ILE A 435 -4.42 2.42 15.69
N THR A 436 -5.41 3.14 15.19
CA THR A 436 -6.82 2.93 15.53
C THR A 436 -7.65 2.66 14.27
N PRO A 437 -8.42 1.56 14.19
CA PRO A 437 -9.29 1.31 13.04
C PRO A 437 -10.36 2.39 12.91
N CYS A 438 -10.61 2.88 11.70
CA CYS A 438 -11.62 3.90 11.42
C CYS A 438 -12.78 3.34 10.59
N SER A 439 -12.46 2.88 9.37
CA SER A 439 -13.46 2.46 8.41
C SER A 439 -12.92 1.32 7.55
N ARG A 440 -13.83 0.57 6.92
CA ARG A 440 -13.52 -0.53 6.02
C ARG A 440 -14.39 -0.45 4.79
N LEU A 441 -13.77 -0.50 3.61
CA LEU A 441 -14.44 -0.51 2.33
C LEU A 441 -14.28 -1.87 1.66
N PHE A 442 -15.39 -2.54 1.36
CA PHE A 442 -15.37 -3.82 0.64
C PHE A 442 -15.47 -3.62 -0.87
N ILE A 443 -14.52 -4.23 -1.60
CA ILE A 443 -14.41 -4.20 -3.05
C ILE A 443 -13.68 -5.45 -3.55
N GLY A 444 -14.28 -6.22 -4.45
CA GLY A 444 -13.67 -7.42 -5.02
C GLY A 444 -13.42 -8.54 -4.00
N GLY A 445 -12.28 -9.21 -4.15
CA GLY A 445 -11.82 -10.31 -3.28
C GLY A 445 -12.12 -11.71 -3.83
N GLY A 446 -11.47 -12.70 -3.22
CA GLY A 446 -11.61 -14.12 -3.51
C GLY A 446 -12.78 -14.79 -2.81
N ILE A 447 -13.31 -14.20 -1.74
CA ILE A 447 -14.42 -14.74 -0.95
C ILE A 447 -15.75 -14.33 -1.61
N HIS A 448 -16.19 -15.07 -2.63
CA HIS A 448 -17.45 -14.73 -3.30
C HIS A 448 -18.14 -15.93 -3.94
N ARG A 449 -19.48 -15.98 -3.85
CA ARG A 449 -20.30 -17.06 -4.44
C ARG A 449 -20.05 -17.26 -5.94
N SER A 450 -19.81 -16.19 -6.71
CA SER A 450 -19.56 -16.30 -8.18
C SER A 450 -18.22 -16.95 -8.53
N LEU A 451 -17.30 -17.04 -7.56
CA LEU A 451 -16.03 -17.77 -7.66
C LEU A 451 -16.13 -19.19 -7.11
N GLY A 452 -17.28 -19.59 -6.55
CA GLY A 452 -17.44 -20.87 -5.88
C GLY A 452 -16.79 -20.94 -4.49
N VAL A 453 -16.22 -19.84 -4.01
CA VAL A 453 -15.59 -19.76 -2.70
C VAL A 453 -16.63 -19.35 -1.66
N LYS A 454 -16.83 -20.18 -0.65
CA LYS A 454 -17.79 -19.93 0.44
C LYS A 454 -17.04 -19.64 1.73
N LEU A 455 -17.40 -18.54 2.40
CA LEU A 455 -16.93 -18.31 3.76
C LEU A 455 -17.65 -19.30 4.70
N GLN A 456 -16.87 -20.08 5.45
CA GLN A 456 -17.40 -20.86 6.57
C GLN A 456 -17.38 -20.03 7.85
N ARG A 457 -16.26 -19.33 8.09
CA ARG A 457 -16.03 -18.54 9.29
C ARG A 457 -14.86 -17.61 9.08
N ILE A 458 -15.03 -16.33 9.37
CA ILE A 458 -13.93 -15.49 9.83
C ILE A 458 -14.22 -15.17 11.29
N ASN A 459 -13.22 -15.04 12.16
CA ASN A 459 -13.47 -14.86 13.60
C ASN A 459 -14.63 -13.88 13.87
N THR A 460 -15.64 -14.36 14.62
CA THR A 460 -16.85 -13.65 15.08
C THR A 460 -17.75 -12.93 14.05
N ILE A 461 -17.35 -12.78 12.78
CA ILE A 461 -18.17 -12.12 11.74
C ILE A 461 -18.68 -13.16 10.74
N ASP A 462 -20.00 -13.22 10.55
CA ASP A 462 -20.57 -13.79 9.34
C ASP A 462 -20.49 -12.73 8.23
N PHE A 463 -19.42 -12.80 7.44
CA PHE A 463 -19.12 -11.80 6.42
C PHE A 463 -19.26 -12.36 5.00
N GLU A 464 -20.14 -11.77 4.19
CA GLU A 464 -20.23 -12.12 2.77
C GLU A 464 -20.12 -10.84 1.93
N PRO A 465 -18.93 -10.52 1.36
CA PRO A 465 -18.77 -9.31 0.56
C PRO A 465 -19.64 -9.39 -0.68
N THR A 466 -20.53 -8.43 -0.88
CA THR A 466 -21.20 -8.24 -2.17
C THR A 466 -20.22 -7.66 -3.17
N ARG A 467 -20.03 -8.31 -4.33
CA ARG A 467 -19.21 -7.71 -5.39
C ARG A 467 -19.81 -6.40 -5.88
N ARG A 468 -18.91 -5.46 -6.15
CA ARG A 468 -19.25 -4.15 -6.71
C ARG A 468 -19.30 -4.27 -8.22
N PHE A 469 -20.33 -3.65 -8.81
CA PHE A 469 -20.44 -3.49 -10.24
C PHE A 469 -20.15 -2.03 -10.60
N LEU A 470 -19.27 -1.80 -11.55
CA LEU A 470 -19.01 -0.50 -12.12
C LEU A 470 -19.48 -0.51 -13.57
N ARG A 471 -20.41 0.38 -13.96
CA ARG A 471 -20.93 0.49 -15.34
C ARG A 471 -21.39 -0.87 -15.94
N ASN A 472 -22.02 -1.73 -15.13
CA ASN A 472 -22.46 -3.10 -15.47
C ASN A 472 -21.33 -4.12 -15.72
N VAL A 473 -20.11 -3.81 -15.28
CA VAL A 473 -18.96 -4.72 -15.25
C VAL A 473 -18.69 -5.09 -13.79
N GLU A 474 -18.52 -6.38 -13.54
CA GLU A 474 -18.19 -6.91 -12.22
C GLU A 474 -16.72 -6.59 -11.90
N PHE A 475 -16.45 -6.03 -10.72
CA PHE A 475 -15.07 -5.82 -10.28
C PHE A 475 -14.43 -7.17 -9.94
N GLU A 476 -13.64 -7.69 -10.87
CA GLU A 476 -12.82 -8.90 -10.70
C GLU A 476 -11.53 -8.58 -9.93
N GLY A 477 -10.92 -9.60 -9.33
CA GLY A 477 -9.74 -9.43 -8.48
C GLY A 477 -10.06 -8.85 -7.11
N GLY A 478 -9.03 -8.41 -6.39
CA GLY A 478 -9.14 -7.68 -5.12
C GLY A 478 -8.51 -6.30 -5.20
N PRO A 479 -8.63 -5.45 -4.17
CA PRO A 479 -7.94 -4.17 -4.14
C PRO A 479 -6.44 -4.41 -4.08
N ALA A 480 -5.71 -3.97 -5.09
CA ALA A 480 -4.27 -4.15 -5.22
C ALA A 480 -3.53 -2.85 -4.89
N ARG A 481 -3.36 -1.96 -5.87
CA ARG A 481 -2.64 -0.68 -5.67
C ARG A 481 -3.56 0.41 -5.17
N LEU A 482 -3.01 1.25 -4.30
CA LEU A 482 -3.69 2.40 -3.74
C LEU A 482 -2.95 3.69 -4.11
N GLN A 483 -3.70 4.71 -4.53
CA GLN A 483 -3.21 6.07 -4.65
C GLN A 483 -4.24 7.01 -4.03
N LEU A 484 -3.78 7.92 -3.17
CA LEU A 484 -4.62 8.93 -2.55
C LEU A 484 -4.36 10.29 -3.21
N SER A 485 -5.40 11.11 -3.36
CA SER A 485 -5.27 12.51 -3.75
C SER A 485 -4.49 13.31 -2.71
N LEU A 486 -3.88 14.43 -3.12
CA LEU A 486 -3.09 15.27 -2.22
C LEU A 486 -3.91 15.86 -1.07
N ASP A 487 -5.19 16.15 -1.31
CA ASP A 487 -6.13 16.62 -0.29
C ASP A 487 -6.70 15.49 0.60
N GLY A 488 -6.33 14.23 0.34
CA GLY A 488 -6.79 13.07 1.10
C GLY A 488 -8.24 12.66 0.86
N ARG A 489 -8.96 13.29 -0.08
CA ARG A 489 -10.40 13.09 -0.29
C ARG A 489 -10.78 12.00 -1.29
N ARG A 490 -9.83 11.49 -2.08
CA ARG A 490 -10.11 10.56 -3.18
C ARG A 490 -9.09 9.44 -3.17
N LEU A 491 -9.60 8.21 -3.08
CA LEU A 491 -8.80 6.99 -3.10
C LEU A 491 -9.02 6.27 -4.43
N TYR A 492 -7.94 6.13 -5.20
CA TYR A 492 -7.89 5.40 -6.45
C TYR A 492 -7.37 3.99 -6.20
N VAL A 493 -8.04 3.01 -6.80
CA VAL A 493 -7.79 1.59 -6.55
C VAL A 493 -7.70 0.84 -7.87
N THR A 494 -6.68 0.00 -8.02
CA THR A 494 -6.56 -0.98 -9.12
C THR A 494 -6.72 -2.40 -8.58
N ASN A 495 -6.91 -3.38 -9.47
CA ASN A 495 -7.27 -4.75 -9.10
C ASN A 495 -6.26 -5.84 -9.47
N SER A 496 -5.13 -5.46 -10.04
CA SER A 496 -4.05 -6.36 -10.45
C SER A 496 -2.78 -6.06 -9.65
N PHE A 497 -2.07 -7.10 -9.23
CA PHE A 497 -0.82 -6.99 -8.48
C PHE A 497 0.37 -7.49 -9.27
N TYR A 498 0.31 -8.74 -9.75
CA TYR A 498 1.39 -9.41 -10.46
C TYR A 498 0.84 -10.57 -11.29
N THR A 499 1.10 -10.57 -12.60
CA THR A 499 0.42 -11.44 -13.57
C THR A 499 0.44 -12.94 -13.22
N PRO A 500 1.59 -13.56 -12.86
CA PRO A 500 1.63 -14.97 -12.44
C PRO A 500 0.76 -15.30 -11.22
N TRP A 501 0.54 -14.33 -10.34
CA TRP A 501 -0.29 -14.53 -9.14
C TRP A 501 -1.76 -14.30 -9.45
N ASP A 502 -2.05 -13.21 -10.15
CA ASP A 502 -3.39 -12.82 -10.54
C ASP A 502 -4.08 -13.92 -11.36
N THR A 503 -3.36 -14.55 -12.30
CA THR A 503 -3.87 -15.67 -13.12
C THR A 503 -4.21 -16.90 -12.28
N THR A 504 -3.47 -17.15 -11.21
CA THR A 504 -3.69 -18.28 -10.30
C THR A 504 -4.82 -18.00 -9.32
N LEU A 505 -4.84 -16.81 -8.73
CA LEU A 505 -5.78 -16.40 -7.68
C LEU A 505 -7.14 -15.98 -8.24
N PHE A 506 -7.15 -15.33 -9.40
CA PHE A 506 -8.33 -14.77 -10.05
C PHE A 506 -8.37 -15.15 -11.54
N PRO A 507 -8.70 -16.40 -11.91
CA PRO A 507 -8.67 -16.86 -13.30
C PRO A 507 -9.61 -16.11 -14.27
N LYS A 508 -10.61 -15.40 -13.72
CA LYS A 508 -11.54 -14.56 -14.47
C LYS A 508 -11.05 -13.12 -14.67
N LEU A 509 -9.96 -12.72 -14.02
CA LEU A 509 -9.27 -11.46 -14.27
C LEU A 509 -8.55 -11.55 -15.63
N LYS A 510 -9.34 -11.57 -16.70
CA LYS A 510 -8.87 -11.52 -18.08
C LYS A 510 -8.89 -10.07 -18.50
N MET A 511 -7.69 -9.51 -18.72
CA MET A 511 -7.53 -8.18 -19.30
C MET A 511 -7.81 -8.17 -20.79
#